data_AF-A0A7H4MLI2-F1
#
_entry.id   AF-A0A7H4MLI2-F1
#
_cell.length_a   1.000
_cell.length_b   1.000
_cell.length_c   1.000
_cell.angle_alpha   90.00
_cell.angle_beta   90.00
_cell.angle_gamma   90.00
#
_symmetry.space_group_name_H-M   'P 1'
#
loop_
_entity.id
_entity.type
_entity.pdbx_description
1 polymer ?
#
loop_
_entity_poly.entity_id
_entity_poly.type
_entity_poly.pdbx_seq_one_letter_code
_entity_poly.pdbx_strand_id
1 'polypeptide(L)'
;MLDYAAFPQQRQALICQILQENGRVVCAELAARLQVSEHTIRRDLHELSREGFCKKVYGGAVLSLPEAGDYSERKDKNRATKLRIAQQCARLVKPGGTIFIDTGTTNLAMAEALPAELALTVVTKLPGDPPRYW
;
A
#
# COMPACT_ATOMS: atom_id res chain seq x y z
N MET A 1 10.24 34.43 1.39
CA MET A 1 10.36 33.43 0.30
C MET A 1 11.36 32.40 0.79
N LEU A 2 10.96 31.12 0.91
CA LEU A 2 11.86 30.07 1.42
C LEU A 2 12.90 29.76 0.34
N ASP A 3 14.19 29.85 0.68
CA ASP A 3 15.26 29.40 -0.19
C ASP A 3 15.39 27.88 -0.08
N TYR A 4 14.62 27.18 -0.91
CA TYR A 4 14.69 25.74 -0.94
C TYR A 4 16.05 25.22 -1.41
N ALA A 5 16.90 25.99 -2.08
CA ALA A 5 18.25 25.54 -2.43
C ALA A 5 19.16 25.47 -1.20
N ALA A 6 19.05 26.43 -0.29
CA ALA A 6 19.86 26.53 0.93
C ALA A 6 19.44 25.57 2.06
N PHE A 7 18.18 25.10 2.10
CA PHE A 7 17.66 24.27 3.20
C PHE A 7 17.14 22.90 2.74
N PRO A 8 18.02 21.89 2.57
CA PRO A 8 17.65 20.54 2.11
C PRO A 8 16.56 19.85 2.93
N GLN A 9 16.61 19.95 4.26
CA GLN A 9 15.66 19.27 5.15
C GLN A 9 14.24 19.82 4.99
N GLN A 10 14.09 21.15 4.85
CA GLN A 10 12.79 21.77 4.61
C GLN A 10 12.24 21.40 3.24
N ARG A 11 13.12 21.33 2.22
CA ARG A 11 12.77 20.90 0.87
C ARG A 11 12.28 19.44 0.87
N GLN A 12 13.01 18.54 1.54
CA GLN A 12 12.66 17.13 1.67
C GLN A 12 11.35 16.93 2.44
N ALA A 13 11.12 17.66 3.52
CA ALA A 13 9.86 17.62 4.26
C ALA A 13 8.66 18.00 3.38
N LEU A 14 8.80 19.05 2.55
CA LEU A 14 7.75 19.45 1.61
C LEU A 14 7.54 18.41 0.50
N ILE A 15 8.62 17.82 -0.03
CA ILE A 15 8.51 16.73 -1.02
C ILE A 15 7.74 15.54 -0.42
N CYS A 16 8.02 15.16 0.83
CA CYS A 16 7.29 14.12 1.54
C CYS A 16 5.81 14.46 1.71
N GLN A 17 5.48 15.70 2.07
CA GLN A 17 4.10 16.14 2.18
C GLN A 17 3.35 16.00 0.84
N ILE A 18 3.93 16.50 -0.25
CA ILE A 18 3.33 16.38 -1.59
C ILE A 18 3.17 14.90 -1.98
N LEU A 19 4.15 14.06 -1.62
CA LEU A 19 4.11 12.63 -1.88
C LEU A 19 3.01 11.92 -1.08
N GLN A 20 2.75 12.32 0.15
CA GLN A 20 1.66 11.80 0.99
C GLN A 20 0.29 12.23 0.46
N GLU A 21 0.16 13.48 0.00
CA GLU A 21 -1.08 14.03 -0.55
C GLU A 21 -1.44 13.41 -1.91
N ASN A 22 -0.46 13.28 -2.80
CA ASN A 22 -0.70 12.89 -4.21
C ASN A 22 -0.32 11.45 -4.53
N GLY A 23 0.38 10.76 -3.63
CA GLY A 23 0.91 9.41 -3.84
C GLY A 23 2.10 9.31 -4.81
N ARG A 24 2.41 10.38 -5.56
CA ARG A 24 3.51 10.46 -6.52
C ARG A 24 4.01 11.89 -6.72
N VAL A 25 5.24 12.01 -7.20
CA VAL A 25 5.87 13.28 -7.60
C VAL A 25 6.67 13.12 -8.88
N VAL A 26 6.77 14.21 -9.66
CA VAL A 26 7.58 14.29 -10.89
C VAL A 26 8.72 15.28 -10.67
N CYS A 27 9.95 14.91 -11.07
CA CYS A 27 11.15 15.71 -10.83
C CYS A 27 11.08 17.10 -11.48
N ALA A 28 10.64 17.17 -12.74
CA ALA A 28 10.55 18.43 -13.48
C ALA A 28 9.55 19.41 -12.85
N GLU A 29 8.40 18.92 -12.40
CA GLU A 29 7.36 19.73 -11.74
C GLU A 29 7.85 20.25 -10.38
N LEU A 30 8.49 19.39 -9.58
CA LEU A 30 9.08 19.80 -8.30
C LEU A 30 10.21 20.80 -8.48
N ALA A 31 11.07 20.62 -9.49
CA ALA A 31 12.16 21.53 -9.80
C ALA A 31 11.63 22.93 -10.13
N ALA A 32 10.61 23.02 -11.00
CA ALA A 32 9.95 24.28 -11.34
C ALA A 32 9.26 24.91 -10.13
N ARG A 33 8.51 24.13 -9.35
CA ARG A 33 7.76 24.62 -8.18
C ARG A 33 8.67 25.14 -7.05
N LEU A 34 9.80 24.47 -6.83
CA LEU A 34 10.72 24.77 -5.74
C LEU A 34 11.89 25.66 -6.17
N GLN A 35 11.93 26.04 -7.46
CA GLN A 35 13.00 26.85 -8.07
C GLN A 35 14.40 26.26 -7.85
N VAL A 36 14.53 24.95 -8.01
CA VAL A 36 15.80 24.22 -7.93
C VAL A 36 16.04 23.40 -9.19
N SER A 37 17.27 22.90 -9.38
CA SER A 37 17.55 22.02 -10.52
C SER A 37 16.87 20.64 -10.36
N GLU A 38 16.54 19.99 -11.48
CA GLU A 38 16.08 18.59 -11.44
C GLU A 38 17.12 17.66 -10.82
N HIS A 39 18.42 17.98 -10.96
CA HIS A 39 19.49 17.21 -10.32
C HIS A 39 19.36 17.25 -8.79
N THR A 40 19.05 18.42 -8.22
CA THR A 40 18.79 18.59 -6.78
C THR A 40 17.62 17.72 -6.32
N ILE A 41 16.49 17.77 -7.04
CA ILE A 41 15.32 16.94 -6.72
C ILE A 41 15.63 15.45 -6.83
N ARG A 42 16.36 15.02 -7.86
CA ARG A 42 16.79 13.61 -8.01
C ARG A 42 17.65 13.17 -6.82
N ARG A 43 18.49 14.04 -6.27
CA ARG A 43 19.30 13.75 -5.08
C ARG A 43 18.42 13.61 -3.83
N ASP A 44 17.48 14.52 -3.62
CA ASP A 44 16.55 14.44 -2.48
C ASP A 44 15.68 13.19 -2.53
N LEU A 45 15.10 12.88 -3.70
CA LEU A 45 14.32 11.65 -3.88
C LEU A 45 15.16 10.39 -3.71
N HIS A 46 16.46 10.46 -4.00
CA HIS A 46 17.36 9.35 -3.74
C HIS A 46 17.58 9.15 -2.23
N GLU A 47 17.80 10.21 -1.47
CA GLU A 47 17.93 10.17 -0.01
C GLU A 47 16.63 9.68 0.65
N LEU A 48 15.49 10.28 0.29
CA LEU A 48 14.17 9.88 0.80
C LEU A 48 13.81 8.43 0.45
N SER A 49 14.26 7.93 -0.70
CA SER A 49 14.05 6.53 -1.08
C SER A 49 14.89 5.57 -0.25
N ARG A 50 16.15 5.94 0.05
CA ARG A 50 17.01 5.16 0.95
C ARG A 50 16.45 5.09 2.37
N GLU A 51 15.76 6.13 2.81
CA GLU A 51 15.07 6.19 4.11
C GLU A 51 13.70 5.50 4.09
N GLY A 52 13.26 5.00 2.94
CA GLY A 52 12.02 4.23 2.81
C GLY A 52 10.76 5.07 2.67
N PHE A 53 10.84 6.40 2.52
CA PHE A 53 9.67 7.27 2.31
C PHE A 53 9.08 7.13 0.91
N CYS A 54 9.90 6.81 -0.09
CA CYS A 54 9.48 6.71 -1.48
C CYS A 54 10.20 5.61 -2.28
N LYS A 55 9.62 5.22 -3.42
CA LYS A 55 10.27 4.38 -4.42
C LYS A 55 10.51 5.20 -5.68
N LYS A 56 11.76 5.18 -6.17
CA LYS A 56 12.12 5.86 -7.41
C LYS A 56 11.47 5.20 -8.62
N VAL A 57 11.00 6.01 -9.55
CA VAL A 57 10.50 5.60 -10.86
C VAL A 57 11.13 6.47 -11.95
N TYR A 58 10.88 6.17 -13.22
CA TYR A 58 11.37 7.01 -14.30
C TYR A 58 10.81 8.44 -14.16
N GLY A 59 11.70 9.42 -14.01
CA GLY A 59 11.33 10.84 -13.93
C GLY A 59 10.76 11.32 -12.59
N GLY A 60 10.69 10.49 -11.54
CA GLY A 60 10.05 10.89 -10.27
C GLY A 60 10.14 9.84 -9.16
N ALA A 61 9.19 9.90 -8.23
CA ALA A 61 9.04 8.93 -7.16
C ALA A 61 7.56 8.70 -6.81
N VAL A 62 7.26 7.52 -6.29
CA VAL A 62 5.95 7.15 -5.74
C VAL A 62 6.06 6.91 -4.24
N LEU A 63 4.97 7.16 -3.51
CA LEU A 63 4.92 6.94 -2.07
C LEU A 63 5.25 5.48 -1.78
N SER A 64 6.24 5.26 -0.91
CA SER A 64 6.50 3.92 -0.42
C SER A 64 5.42 3.66 0.62
N LEU A 65 4.40 2.89 0.23
CA LEU A 65 3.52 2.30 1.24
C LEU A 65 4.41 1.40 2.10
N PRO A 66 4.31 1.48 3.44
CA PRO A 66 4.98 0.50 4.29
C PRO A 66 4.66 -0.87 3.71
N GLU A 67 5.68 -1.72 3.54
CA GLU A 67 5.40 -3.13 3.34
C GLU A 67 4.41 -3.49 4.43
N ALA A 68 3.21 -3.89 4.02
CA ALA A 68 2.24 -4.38 4.96
C ALA A 68 2.94 -5.59 5.53
N GLY A 69 3.47 -5.49 6.76
CA GLY A 69 4.65 -6.20 7.20
C GLY A 69 4.56 -7.72 7.16
N ASP A 70 5.18 -8.41 8.11
CA ASP A 70 4.99 -9.85 8.12
C ASP A 70 3.49 -10.21 8.26
N TYR A 71 3.13 -11.47 7.98
CA TYR A 71 1.74 -11.88 8.03
C TYR A 71 1.08 -11.61 9.40
N SER A 72 1.86 -11.69 10.49
CA SER A 72 1.40 -11.44 11.85
C SER A 72 1.08 -9.96 12.07
N GLU A 73 1.99 -9.06 11.70
CA GLU A 73 1.77 -7.61 11.74
C GLU A 73 0.57 -7.19 10.88
N ARG A 74 0.45 -7.79 9.69
CA ARG A 74 -0.72 -7.59 8.85
C ARG A 74 -1.99 -8.11 9.48
N LYS A 75 -1.97 -9.12 10.35
CA LYS A 75 -3.19 -9.64 11.00
C LYS A 75 -3.76 -8.59 11.94
N ASP A 76 -2.90 -7.96 12.73
CA ASP A 76 -3.32 -6.99 13.73
C ASP A 76 -3.57 -5.58 13.15
N LYS A 77 -2.87 -5.20 12.07
CA LYS A 77 -3.10 -3.92 11.40
C LYS A 77 -4.55 -3.80 10.90
N ASN A 78 -5.23 -2.73 11.30
CA ASN A 78 -6.63 -2.44 10.95
C ASN A 78 -7.61 -3.56 11.31
N ARG A 79 -7.32 -4.38 12.33
CA ARG A 79 -8.13 -5.55 12.72
C ARG A 79 -9.62 -5.21 12.91
N ALA A 80 -9.94 -4.12 13.61
CA ALA A 80 -11.33 -3.70 13.83
C ALA A 80 -12.09 -3.42 12.51
N THR A 81 -11.42 -2.81 11.52
CA THR A 81 -11.99 -2.57 10.19
C THR A 81 -12.21 -3.88 9.45
N LYS A 82 -11.25 -4.81 9.51
CA LYS A 82 -11.38 -6.13 8.88
C LYS A 82 -12.51 -6.94 9.47
N LEU A 83 -12.67 -6.92 10.80
CA LEU A 83 -13.80 -7.57 11.48
C LEU A 83 -15.14 -7.00 11.04
N ARG A 84 -15.26 -5.66 10.90
CA ARG A 84 -16.48 -5.03 10.39
C ARG A 84 -16.79 -5.47 8.96
N ILE A 85 -15.80 -5.49 8.07
CA ILE A 85 -15.95 -5.97 6.70
C ILE A 85 -16.38 -7.44 6.69
N ALA A 86 -15.67 -8.28 7.45
CA ALA A 86 -15.93 -9.71 7.57
C ALA A 86 -17.37 -10.00 8.02
N GLN A 87 -17.87 -9.31 9.05
CA GLN A 87 -19.25 -9.48 9.52
C GLN A 87 -20.29 -9.12 8.45
N GLN A 88 -20.05 -8.08 7.66
CA GLN A 88 -20.96 -7.72 6.57
C GLN A 88 -20.89 -8.75 5.44
N CYS A 89 -19.69 -9.20 5.05
CA CYS A 89 -19.50 -10.22 4.03
C CYS A 89 -20.13 -11.56 4.43
N ALA A 90 -19.96 -12.01 5.68
CA ALA A 90 -20.50 -13.27 6.18
C ALA A 90 -22.04 -13.33 6.07
N ARG A 91 -22.73 -12.19 6.23
CA ARG A 91 -24.19 -12.08 6.07
C ARG A 91 -24.66 -12.26 4.62
N LEU A 92 -23.77 -12.09 3.65
CA LEU A 92 -24.09 -12.27 2.22
C LEU A 92 -23.95 -13.72 1.77
N VAL A 93 -23.28 -14.58 2.57
CA VAL A 93 -23.07 -15.98 2.24
C VAL A 93 -24.33 -16.79 2.55
N LYS A 94 -24.80 -17.52 1.55
CA LYS A 94 -26.01 -18.36 1.66
C LYS A 94 -25.63 -19.81 1.96
N PRO A 95 -26.44 -20.53 2.77
CA PRO A 95 -26.30 -21.97 2.93
C PRO A 95 -26.33 -22.70 1.57
N GLY A 96 -25.47 -23.70 1.40
CA GLY A 96 -25.27 -24.45 0.16
C GLY A 96 -24.50 -23.68 -0.92
N GLY A 97 -24.06 -22.44 -0.63
CA GLY A 97 -23.32 -21.62 -1.58
C GLY A 97 -21.87 -22.06 -1.78
N THR A 98 -21.30 -21.65 -2.91
CA THR A 98 -19.86 -21.76 -3.17
C THR A 98 -19.22 -20.38 -3.11
N ILE A 99 -18.14 -20.24 -2.35
CA ILE A 99 -17.37 -19.00 -2.26
C ILE A 99 -15.90 -19.25 -2.56
N PHE A 100 -15.25 -18.27 -3.18
CA PHE A 100 -13.79 -18.24 -3.35
C PHE A 100 -13.17 -17.36 -2.27
N ILE A 101 -12.17 -17.87 -1.55
CA ILE A 101 -11.40 -17.12 -0.55
C ILE A 101 -9.92 -17.17 -0.91
N ASP A 102 -9.32 -16.00 -1.17
CA ASP A 102 -7.90 -15.88 -1.46
C ASP A 102 -7.06 -15.72 -0.17
N THR A 103 -5.74 -15.71 -0.31
CA THR A 103 -4.79 -15.51 0.77
C THR A 103 -4.76 -14.05 1.23
N GLY A 104 -4.90 -13.80 2.53
CA GLY A 104 -4.75 -12.46 3.09
C GLY A 104 -5.41 -12.30 4.46
N THR A 105 -4.95 -11.35 5.25
CA THR A 105 -5.42 -11.20 6.64
C THR A 105 -6.84 -10.65 6.76
N THR A 106 -7.34 -9.96 5.72
CA THR A 106 -8.75 -9.59 5.63
C THR A 106 -9.63 -10.80 5.31
N ASN A 107 -9.16 -11.69 4.42
CA ASN A 107 -9.87 -12.91 4.07
C ASN A 107 -9.87 -13.91 5.23
N LEU A 108 -8.79 -13.94 6.04
CA LEU A 108 -8.77 -14.67 7.30
C LEU A 108 -9.88 -14.18 8.24
N ALA A 109 -10.02 -12.86 8.44
CA ALA A 109 -11.08 -12.31 9.28
C ALA A 109 -12.49 -12.67 8.77
N MET A 110 -12.67 -12.72 7.44
CA MET A 110 -13.92 -13.19 6.83
C MET A 110 -14.16 -14.68 7.11
N ALA A 111 -13.16 -15.54 6.92
CA ALA A 111 -13.27 -16.96 7.21
C ALA A 111 -13.59 -17.21 8.71
N GLU A 112 -12.96 -16.45 9.62
CA GLU A 112 -13.23 -16.50 11.07
C GLU A 112 -14.65 -16.00 11.45
N ALA A 113 -15.28 -15.17 10.61
CA ALA A 113 -16.62 -14.63 10.85
C ALA A 113 -17.75 -15.53 10.29
N LEU A 114 -17.42 -16.55 9.50
CA LEU A 114 -18.41 -17.51 9.01
C LEU A 114 -18.90 -18.42 10.16
N PRO A 115 -20.22 -18.70 10.24
CA PRO A 115 -20.73 -19.69 11.19
C PRO A 115 -20.13 -21.08 10.91
N ALA A 116 -19.63 -21.75 11.94
CA ALA A 116 -18.99 -23.07 11.80
C ALA A 116 -19.93 -24.15 11.24
N GLU A 117 -21.23 -24.01 11.46
CA GLU A 117 -22.26 -24.95 11.01
C GLU A 117 -22.85 -24.59 9.64
N LEU A 118 -22.38 -23.49 9.02
CA LEU A 118 -22.89 -23.10 7.71
C LEU A 118 -22.50 -24.16 6.68
N ALA A 119 -23.48 -24.73 5.97
CA ALA A 119 -23.18 -25.58 4.83
C ALA A 119 -22.63 -24.70 3.69
N LEU A 120 -21.36 -24.86 3.32
CA LEU A 120 -20.77 -24.14 2.20
C LEU A 120 -19.64 -24.92 1.51
N THR A 121 -19.38 -24.58 0.25
CA THR A 121 -18.18 -25.01 -0.48
C THR A 121 -17.20 -23.84 -0.53
N VAL A 122 -15.98 -24.03 -0.04
CA VAL A 122 -14.90 -23.03 -0.12
C VAL A 122 -13.89 -23.46 -1.18
N VAL A 123 -13.62 -22.58 -2.12
CA VAL A 123 -12.51 -22.69 -3.06
C VAL A 123 -11.41 -21.74 -2.61
N THR A 124 -10.18 -22.24 -2.49
CA THR A 124 -9.00 -21.43 -2.19
C THR A 124 -7.96 -21.61 -3.28
N LYS A 125 -7.08 -20.63 -3.44
CA LYS A 125 -5.91 -20.79 -4.31
C LYS A 125 -4.97 -21.85 -3.71
N LEU A 126 -4.57 -22.83 -4.50
CA LEU A 126 -3.47 -23.74 -4.14
C LEU A 126 -2.16 -22.94 -4.02
N PRO A 127 -1.46 -22.95 -2.88
CA PRO A 127 -0.11 -22.42 -2.82
C PRO A 127 0.81 -23.37 -3.60
N GLY A 128 1.19 -23.02 -4.84
CA GLY A 128 2.19 -23.81 -5.56
C GLY A 128 2.33 -23.63 -7.07
N ASP A 129 1.35 -23.08 -7.80
CA ASP A 129 1.51 -22.96 -9.27
C ASP A 129 2.03 -21.56 -9.65
N PRO A 130 3.25 -21.42 -10.21
CA PRO A 130 3.67 -20.17 -10.83
C PRO A 130 2.72 -19.86 -12.00
N PRO A 131 2.52 -18.58 -12.35
CA PRO A 131 1.69 -18.22 -13.50
C PRO A 131 2.23 -18.90 -14.77
N ARG A 132 1.50 -19.86 -15.32
CA ARG A 132 1.72 -20.36 -16.67
C ARG A 132 1.20 -19.30 -17.63
N TYR A 133 2.13 -18.49 -18.15
CA TYR A 133 1.88 -17.72 -19.35
C TYR A 133 1.81 -18.72 -20.51
N TRP A 134 0.62 -18.89 -21.08
CA TRP A 134 0.47 -19.37 -22.46
C TRP A 134 0.35 -18.14 -23.36
#